data_AF-A0A816TLX8-F1
#
_entry.id   AF-A0A816TLX8-F1
#
_cell.length_a   1.000
_cell.length_b   1.000
_cell.length_c   1.000
_cell.angle_alpha   90.00
_cell.angle_beta   90.00
_cell.angle_gamma   90.00
#
_symmetry.space_group_name_H-M   'P 1'
#
loop_
_entity.id
_entity.type
_entity.pdbx_description
1 polymer ?
#
loop_
_entity_poly.entity_id
_entity_poly.type
_entity_poly.pdbx_seq_one_letter_code
_entity_poly.pdbx_strand_id
1 'polypeptide(L)'
;SNIAIISIIILCPLCVLRSLAEGVENAAAVCCFLTSDYEQSLSCQSELQYAQKRQKPIIPCMLTSATTWKPSDWLEEITRELVFVDFHDVSESNIDAKVMELIDQIEGQIAEKQNQRMQSIEEPTL
;
A
#
# COMPACT_ATOMS: atom_id res chain seq x y z
N SER A 1 22.52 -7.58 -5.38
CA SER A 1 21.27 -7.06 -5.96
C SER A 1 20.14 -7.28 -4.96
N ASN A 2 19.98 -6.37 -4.00
CA ASN A 2 19.14 -6.57 -2.80
C ASN A 2 18.13 -5.42 -2.58
N ILE A 3 17.74 -4.71 -3.65
CA ILE A 3 16.94 -3.48 -3.52
C ILE A 3 15.42 -3.78 -3.52
N ALA A 4 14.99 -4.98 -3.91
CA ALA A 4 13.56 -5.32 -4.01
C ALA A 4 12.89 -5.80 -2.69
N ILE A 5 13.64 -5.97 -1.59
CA ILE A 5 13.11 -6.59 -0.34
C ILE A 5 12.54 -5.55 0.64
N ILE A 6 12.56 -4.25 0.31
CA ILE A 6 12.08 -3.20 1.22
C ILE A 6 10.96 -2.41 0.54
N SER A 7 9.73 -2.92 0.58
CA SER A 7 8.56 -2.13 0.15
C SER A 7 7.28 -2.38 0.95
N ILE A 8 7.36 -2.95 2.16
CA ILE A 8 6.20 -3.00 3.07
C ILE A 8 6.64 -2.80 4.51
N ILE A 9 6.87 -1.55 4.94
CA ILE A 9 6.85 -1.20 6.38
C ILE A 9 6.35 0.26 6.52
N ILE A 10 5.14 0.42 7.07
CA ILE A 10 4.69 1.68 7.67
C ILE A 10 5.46 1.87 8.99
N LEU A 11 6.12 3.03 9.11
CA LEU A 11 6.64 3.70 10.32
C LEU A 11 6.58 2.90 11.64
N CYS A 12 7.65 2.16 11.93
CA CYS A 12 8.10 1.88 13.30
C CYS A 12 9.61 1.63 13.27
N PRO A 13 10.46 2.39 13.99
CA PRO A 13 11.92 2.27 13.93
C PRO A 13 12.48 0.97 14.57
N LEU A 14 11.71 -0.12 14.63
CA LEU A 14 12.08 -1.34 15.36
C LEU A 14 11.79 -2.68 14.64
N CYS A 15 11.56 -2.69 13.32
CA CYS A 15 11.00 -3.87 12.65
C CYS A 15 11.96 -4.59 11.67
N VAL A 16 13.18 -4.95 12.09
CA VAL A 16 14.08 -5.78 11.25
C VAL A 16 14.04 -7.28 11.61
N LEU A 17 13.60 -7.70 12.80
CA LEU A 17 13.96 -9.06 13.28
C LEU A 17 12.84 -10.02 13.72
N ARG A 18 11.56 -9.63 13.81
CA ARG A 18 10.51 -10.60 14.18
C ARG A 18 9.21 -10.36 13.42
N SER A 19 8.87 -11.34 12.57
CA SER A 19 7.51 -11.66 12.12
C SER A 19 6.84 -10.70 11.13
N LEU A 20 7.08 -10.89 9.83
CA LEU A 20 6.24 -10.31 8.75
C LEU A 20 4.74 -10.54 8.99
N ALA A 21 4.36 -11.71 9.52
CA ALA A 21 2.96 -12.05 9.79
C ALA A 21 2.33 -11.14 10.86
N GLU A 22 3.07 -10.82 11.92
CA GLU A 22 2.61 -10.02 13.06
C GLU A 22 2.59 -8.53 12.71
N GLY A 23 3.54 -8.08 11.89
CA GLY A 23 3.58 -6.74 11.33
C GLY A 23 2.42 -6.47 10.37
N VAL A 24 2.07 -7.41 9.50
CA VAL A 24 0.93 -7.30 8.58
C VAL A 24 -0.41 -7.40 9.30
N GLU A 25 -0.55 -8.25 10.32
CA GLU A 25 -1.78 -8.36 11.11
C GLU A 25 -2.14 -7.04 11.82
N ASN A 26 -1.14 -6.31 12.31
CA ASN A 26 -1.32 -5.01 12.97
C ASN A 26 -1.16 -3.79 12.05
N ALA A 27 -0.75 -3.98 10.79
CA ALA A 27 -0.61 -2.88 9.83
C ALA A 27 -1.98 -2.25 9.52
N ALA A 28 -2.01 -0.92 9.57
CA ALA A 28 -3.19 -0.11 9.27
C ALA A 28 -3.46 -0.01 7.76
N ALA A 29 -2.41 0.05 6.95
CA ALA A 29 -2.44 0.04 5.49
C ALA A 29 -1.16 -0.60 4.91
N VAL A 30 -1.15 -0.92 3.62
CA VAL A 30 0.00 -1.43 2.86
C VAL A 30 0.31 -0.44 1.76
N CYS A 31 1.46 0.22 1.85
CA CYS A 31 1.97 1.11 0.80
C CYS A 31 2.86 0.30 -0.14
N CYS A 32 2.53 0.20 -1.42
CA CYS A 32 3.36 -0.52 -2.40
C CYS A 32 3.96 0.45 -3.42
N PHE A 33 5.28 0.45 -3.53
CA PHE A 33 6.01 1.33 -4.44
C PHE A 33 6.19 0.66 -5.80
N LEU A 34 5.42 1.13 -6.78
CA LEU A 34 5.21 0.46 -8.04
C LEU A 34 6.27 0.85 -9.07
N THR A 35 6.85 -0.20 -9.67
CA THR A 35 7.81 -0.15 -10.77
C THR A 35 7.61 -1.38 -11.67
N SER A 36 8.19 -1.37 -12.87
CA SER A 36 8.19 -2.54 -13.75
C SER A 36 8.85 -3.77 -13.11
N ASP A 37 9.90 -3.57 -12.31
CA ASP A 37 10.57 -4.66 -11.58
C ASP A 37 9.71 -5.21 -10.44
N TYR A 38 8.92 -4.35 -9.79
CA TYR A 38 7.95 -4.76 -8.77
C TYR A 38 6.91 -5.71 -9.35
N GLU A 39 6.38 -5.40 -10.54
CA GLU A 39 5.38 -6.21 -11.24
C GLU A 39 5.93 -7.59 -11.67
N GLN A 40 7.21 -7.67 -12.04
CA GLN A 40 7.85 -8.92 -12.46
C GLN A 40 8.29 -9.81 -11.29
N SER A 41 8.27 -9.29 -10.06
CA SER A 41 8.70 -10.01 -8.87
C SER A 41 7.57 -10.88 -8.30
N LEU A 42 7.74 -12.21 -8.41
CA LEU A 42 6.83 -13.19 -7.80
C LEU A 42 6.67 -13.01 -6.28
N SER A 43 7.73 -12.56 -5.61
CA SER A 43 7.69 -12.26 -4.17
C SER A 43 6.77 -11.07 -3.89
N CYS A 44 6.93 -9.97 -4.64
CA CYS A 44 6.10 -8.77 -4.48
C CYS A 44 4.63 -9.05 -4.84
N GLN A 45 4.40 -9.84 -5.90
CA GLN A 45 3.07 -10.34 -6.26
C GLN A 45 2.43 -11.11 -5.11
N SER A 46 3.15 -12.07 -4.53
CA SER A 46 2.63 -12.90 -3.44
C SER A 46 2.29 -12.08 -2.19
N GLU A 47 3.13 -11.11 -1.84
CA GLU A 47 2.93 -10.21 -0.70
C GLU A 47 1.69 -9.31 -0.90
N LEU A 48 1.56 -8.68 -2.08
CA LEU A 48 0.44 -7.78 -2.34
C LEU A 48 -0.89 -8.54 -2.44
N GLN A 49 -0.90 -9.71 -3.09
CA GLN A 49 -2.07 -10.58 -3.12
C GLN A 49 -2.46 -11.07 -1.72
N TYR A 50 -1.49 -11.34 -0.85
CA TYR A 50 -1.77 -11.69 0.54
C TYR A 50 -2.41 -10.53 1.30
N ALA A 51 -1.87 -9.31 1.15
CA ALA A 51 -2.46 -8.09 1.72
C ALA A 51 -3.90 -7.87 1.24
N GLN A 52 -4.15 -8.02 -0.07
CA GLN A 52 -5.47 -7.91 -0.68
C GLN A 52 -6.44 -8.96 -0.10
N LYS A 53 -6.02 -10.23 0.00
CA LYS A 53 -6.82 -11.32 0.61
C LYS A 53 -7.17 -11.05 2.07
N ARG A 54 -6.29 -10.36 2.81
CA ARG A 54 -6.53 -9.93 4.20
C ARG A 54 -7.35 -8.65 4.30
N GLN A 55 -7.86 -8.12 3.19
CA GLN A 55 -8.59 -6.86 3.10
C GLN A 55 -7.82 -5.72 3.78
N LYS A 56 -6.49 -5.76 3.67
CA LYS A 56 -5.65 -4.66 4.13
C LYS A 56 -5.80 -3.51 3.14
N PRO A 57 -6.02 -2.27 3.60
CA PRO A 57 -6.06 -1.13 2.69
C PRO A 57 -4.73 -1.03 1.93
N ILE A 58 -4.79 -0.91 0.60
CA ILE A 58 -3.60 -0.83 -0.26
C ILE A 58 -3.51 0.59 -0.81
N ILE A 59 -2.31 1.15 -0.73
CA ILE A 59 -1.99 2.49 -1.21
C ILE A 59 -0.85 2.36 -2.23
N PRO A 60 -1.17 2.38 -3.53
CA PRO A 60 -0.16 2.29 -4.56
C PRO A 60 0.59 3.62 -4.69
N CYS A 61 1.91 3.54 -4.68
CA CYS A 61 2.83 4.68 -4.80
C CYS A 61 3.61 4.54 -6.12
N MET A 62 3.35 5.37 -7.13
CA MET A 62 4.05 5.28 -8.42
C MET A 62 5.46 5.85 -8.32
N LEU A 63 6.50 5.04 -8.57
CA LEU A 63 7.88 5.53 -8.66
C LEU A 63 8.31 5.85 -10.09
N THR A 64 7.55 5.38 -11.08
CA THR A 64 7.81 5.62 -12.50
C THR A 64 6.68 6.47 -13.07
N SER A 65 7.02 7.38 -13.98
CA SER A 65 6.00 8.16 -14.69
C SER A 65 4.98 7.25 -15.39
N ALA A 66 3.70 7.56 -15.21
CA ALA A 66 2.59 6.85 -15.84
C ALA A 66 2.61 6.92 -17.38
N THR A 67 3.41 7.79 -17.98
CA THR A 67 3.62 7.82 -19.44
C THR A 67 4.60 6.76 -19.91
N THR A 68 5.50 6.31 -19.04
CA THR A 68 6.59 5.38 -19.38
C THR A 68 6.19 3.94 -19.09
N TRP A 69 5.51 3.72 -17.97
CA TRP A 69 5.04 2.39 -17.56
C TRP A 69 3.76 2.54 -16.74
N LYS A 70 2.87 1.55 -16.88
CA LYS A 70 1.65 1.42 -16.09
C LYS A 70 1.52 -0.02 -15.63
N PRO A 71 0.91 -0.27 -14.46
CA PRO A 71 0.53 -1.61 -14.04
C PRO A 71 -0.23 -2.35 -15.14
N SER A 72 0.07 -3.64 -15.29
CA SER A 72 -0.59 -4.56 -16.20
C SER A 72 -0.90 -5.89 -15.50
N ASP A 73 -1.48 -6.84 -16.24
CA ASP A 73 -1.76 -8.21 -15.80
C ASP A 73 -2.37 -8.30 -14.38
N TRP A 74 -1.62 -8.82 -13.42
CA TRP A 74 -2.07 -9.04 -12.05
C TRP A 74 -2.08 -7.77 -11.22
N LEU A 75 -1.19 -6.82 -11.52
CA LEU A 75 -1.03 -5.61 -10.73
C LEU A 75 -2.13 -4.61 -11.07
N GLU A 76 -2.52 -4.52 -12.35
CA GLU A 76 -3.67 -3.73 -12.78
C GLU A 76 -4.94 -4.18 -12.07
N GLU A 77 -5.21 -5.49 -12.00
CA GLU A 77 -6.42 -6.01 -11.37
C GLU A 77 -6.53 -5.66 -9.88
N ILE A 78 -5.40 -5.56 -9.18
CA ILE A 78 -5.36 -5.14 -7.77
C ILE A 78 -5.50 -3.62 -7.64
N THR A 79 -4.96 -2.86 -8.57
CA THR A 79 -4.76 -1.41 -8.42
C THR A 79 -5.76 -0.55 -9.20
N ARG A 80 -6.59 -1.14 -10.07
CA ARG A 80 -7.52 -0.43 -10.96
C ARG A 80 -8.43 0.57 -10.23
N GLU A 81 -8.95 0.19 -9.07
CA GLU A 81 -9.88 1.00 -8.28
C GLU A 81 -9.19 1.81 -7.17
N LEU A 82 -7.86 1.82 -7.14
CA LEU A 82 -7.08 2.51 -6.11
C LEU A 82 -6.61 3.88 -6.60
N VAL A 83 -6.55 4.84 -5.68
CA VAL A 83 -5.93 6.15 -5.92
C VAL A 83 -4.44 6.02 -5.71
N PHE A 84 -3.64 6.44 -6.70
CA PHE A 84 -2.20 6.35 -6.65
C PHE A 84 -1.60 7.63 -6.08
N VAL A 85 -0.63 7.50 -5.18
CA VAL A 85 0.25 8.60 -4.80
C VAL A 85 1.42 8.63 -5.78
N ASP A 86 1.64 9.77 -6.41
CA ASP A 86 2.70 9.89 -7.41
C ASP A 86 4.03 10.31 -6.77
N PHE A 87 5.04 9.45 -6.85
CA PHE A 87 6.40 9.68 -6.34
C PHE A 87 7.45 9.76 -7.46
N HIS A 88 7.05 9.75 -8.74
CA HIS A 88 8.02 9.68 -9.84
C HIS A 88 8.92 10.93 -9.96
N ASP A 89 8.46 12.07 -9.45
CA ASP A 89 9.13 13.38 -9.51
C ASP A 89 9.62 13.85 -8.13
N VAL A 90 9.82 12.92 -7.19
CA VAL A 90 10.25 13.26 -5.83
C VAL A 90 11.64 13.91 -5.82
N SER A 91 11.76 15.00 -5.06
CA SER A 91 12.96 15.80 -4.86
C SER A 91 12.95 16.42 -3.46
N GLU A 92 14.07 17.00 -3.03
CA GLU A 92 14.18 17.61 -1.70
C GLU A 92 13.15 18.72 -1.45
N SER A 93 12.66 19.38 -2.50
CA SER A 93 11.70 20.50 -2.37
C SER A 93 10.24 20.07 -2.28
N ASN A 94 9.89 18.84 -2.70
CA ASN A 94 8.51 18.35 -2.72
C ASN A 94 8.27 17.09 -1.89
N ILE A 95 9.32 16.49 -1.32
CA ILE A 95 9.23 15.25 -0.54
C ILE A 95 8.26 15.39 0.64
N ASP A 96 8.29 16.50 1.37
CA ASP A 96 7.39 16.71 2.51
C ASP A 96 5.92 16.74 2.06
N ALA A 97 5.63 17.40 0.94
CA ALA A 97 4.28 17.46 0.38
C ALA A 97 3.79 16.08 -0.09
N LYS A 98 4.66 15.29 -0.74
CA LYS A 98 4.35 13.92 -1.17
C LYS A 98 4.14 12.97 0.00
N VAL A 99 4.91 13.15 1.08
CA VAL A 99 4.73 12.39 2.32
C VAL A 99 3.42 12.79 3.01
N MET A 100 3.05 14.07 3.03
CA MET A 100 1.75 14.51 3.54
C MET A 100 0.58 13.91 2.74
N GLU A 101 0.65 13.91 1.42
CA GLU A 101 -0.35 13.27 0.54
C GLU A 101 -0.53 11.78 0.87
N LEU A 102 0.59 11.06 1.09
CA LEU A 102 0.56 9.67 1.51
C LEU A 102 -0.08 9.49 2.90
N ILE A 103 0.23 10.36 3.86
CA ILE A 103 -0.35 10.32 5.21
C ILE A 103 -1.86 10.55 5.15
N ASP A 104 -2.31 11.58 4.43
CA ASP A 104 -3.74 11.90 4.28
C ASP A 104 -4.51 10.72 3.69
N GLN A 105 -3.93 10.03 2.70
CA GLN A 105 -4.54 8.84 2.11
C GLN A 105 -4.59 7.66 3.10
N ILE A 106 -3.54 7.46 3.91
CA ILE A 106 -3.54 6.43 4.98
C ILE A 106 -4.65 6.72 5.99
N GLU A 107 -4.74 7.95 6.48
CA GLU A 107 -5.73 8.35 7.48
C GLU A 107 -7.16 8.20 6.94
N GLY A 108 -7.40 8.62 5.70
CA GLY A 108 -8.69 8.45 5.02
C GLY A 108 -9.14 6.99 4.97
N GLN A 109 -8.27 6.08 4.53
CA GLN A 109 -8.60 4.66 4.45
C GLN A 109 -8.82 4.00 5.83
N ILE A 110 -8.09 4.45 6.86
CA ILE A 110 -8.30 3.98 8.24
C ILE A 110 -9.67 4.44 8.76
N ALA A 111 -10.02 5.70 8.56
CA ALA A 111 -11.29 6.26 9.00
C ALA A 111 -12.49 5.58 8.33
N GLU A 112 -12.44 5.35 7.02
CA GLU A 112 -13.47 4.62 6.28
C GLU A 112 -13.67 3.20 6.82
N LYS A 113 -12.57 2.49 7.08
CA LYS A 113 -12.62 1.11 7.60
C LYS A 113 -13.16 1.04 9.03
N GLN A 114 -12.90 2.06 9.86
CA GLN A 114 -13.50 2.18 11.19
C GLN A 114 -15.01 2.42 11.10
N ASN A 115 -15.46 3.29 10.20
CA ASN A 115 -16.88 3.57 9.99
C ASN A 115 -17.65 2.31 9.50
N GLN A 116 -17.06 1.54 8.59
CA GLN A 116 -17.65 0.27 8.11
C GLN A 116 -17.80 -0.78 9.22
N ARG A 117 -16.83 -0.85 10.15
CA ARG A 117 -16.91 -1.71 11.33
C ARG A 117 -17.98 -1.26 12.32
N MET A 118 -18.21 0.04 12.48
CA MET A 118 -19.24 0.56 13.37
C MET A 118 -20.65 0.25 12.84
N GLN A 119 -20.86 0.42 11.52
CA GLN A 119 -22.15 0.19 10.86
C GLN A 119 -22.55 -1.30 10.81
N SER A 120 -21.59 -2.21 10.75
CA SER A 120 -21.87 -3.66 10.74
C SER A 120 -22.27 -4.23 12.10
N ILE A 121 -22.24 -3.43 13.17
CA ILE A 121 -22.68 -3.81 14.52
C ILE A 121 -24.15 -3.38 14.76
N GLU A 122 -24.72 -2.52 13.92
CA GLU A 122 -26.07 -1.94 14.10
C GLU A 122 -27.22 -2.63 13.33
N GLU A 123 -26.99 -3.74 12.59
CA GLU A 123 -28.13 -4.52 12.06
C GLU A 123 -28.78 -5.35 13.19
N PRO A 124 -30.04 -5.06 13.57
CA PRO A 124 -30.74 -5.88 14.54
C PRO A 124 -31.14 -7.20 13.88
N THR A 125 -30.71 -8.31 14.46
CA THR A 125 -31.33 -9.62 14.25
C THR A 125 -32.84 -9.49 14.46
N LEU A 126 -33.59 -9.54 13.36
CA LEU A 126 -35.03 -9.80 13.32
C LEU A 126 -35.29 -11.30 13.52
#